data_AF-A0A7S1WRJ1-F1
#
_entry.id   AF-A0A7S1WRJ1-F1
#
_cell.length_a   1.000
_cell.length_b   1.000
_cell.length_c   1.000
_cell.angle_alpha   90.00
_cell.angle_beta   90.00
_cell.angle_gamma   90.00
#
_symmetry.space_group_name_H-M   'P 1'
#
loop_
_entity.id
_entity.type
_entity.pdbx_description
1 polymer ?
#
loop_
_entity_poly.entity_id
_entity_poly.type
_entity_poly.pdbx_seq_one_letter_code
_entity_poly.pdbx_strand_id
1 'polypeptide(L)'
;PLYQLPFAMWFIMDVFVAAPSACFLRRWGPRRGFAAGAAASIAGSLLAFGALRFCRRRWLAYALLVVSVMLMSLNGIFEFVRYSASDVCSDPQRKSRAVSLVLSGGATLSMVGPFGASVASSIGESGTPLTGYASFFLVILGFSVVALVV
;
A
#
# COMPACT_ATOMS: atom_id res chain seq x y z
N PRO A 1 18.16 11.07 -13.49
CA PRO A 1 16.77 10.89 -13.96
C PRO A 1 16.20 9.46 -13.78
N LEU A 2 16.98 8.39 -14.01
CA LEU A 2 16.49 7.00 -13.95
C LEU A 2 15.97 6.54 -12.58
N TYR A 3 16.35 7.21 -11.49
CA TYR A 3 15.93 6.86 -10.13
C TYR A 3 14.46 7.21 -9.83
N GLN A 4 13.83 8.11 -10.59
CA GLN A 4 12.44 8.51 -10.40
C GLN A 4 11.44 7.65 -11.18
N LEU A 5 11.93 6.83 -12.11
CA LEU A 5 11.09 5.96 -12.95
C LEU A 5 10.17 5.04 -12.16
N PRO A 6 10.58 4.37 -11.05
CA PRO A 6 9.65 3.57 -10.26
C PRO A 6 8.49 4.39 -9.70
N PHE A 7 8.77 5.63 -9.29
CA PHE A 7 7.77 6.54 -8.75
C PHE A 7 6.81 7.06 -9.84
N ALA A 8 7.32 7.38 -11.03
CA ALA A 8 6.47 7.74 -12.16
C ALA A 8 5.58 6.56 -12.60
N MET A 9 6.15 5.34 -12.64
CA MET A 9 5.41 4.12 -12.94
C MET A 9 4.33 3.82 -11.92
N TRP A 10 4.55 4.16 -10.64
CA TRP A 10 3.52 4.03 -9.60
C TRP A 10 2.27 4.82 -9.96
N PHE A 11 2.41 6.11 -10.26
CA PHE A 11 1.26 6.97 -10.62
C PHE A 11 0.56 6.49 -11.89
N ILE A 12 1.32 6.08 -12.91
CA ILE A 12 0.74 5.56 -14.15
C ILE A 12 -0.09 4.32 -13.82
N MET A 13 0.47 3.36 -13.07
CA MET A 13 -0.25 2.16 -12.68
C MET A 13 -1.44 2.44 -11.79
N ASP A 14 -1.35 3.40 -10.86
CA ASP A 14 -2.47 3.78 -10.00
C ASP A 14 -3.68 4.25 -10.82
N VAL A 15 -3.45 5.10 -11.82
CA VAL A 15 -4.51 5.54 -12.76
C VAL A 15 -5.09 4.35 -13.56
N PHE A 16 -4.24 3.46 -14.08
CA PHE A 16 -4.68 2.28 -14.82
C PHE A 16 -5.46 1.29 -13.95
N VAL A 17 -5.09 1.17 -12.68
CA VAL A 17 -5.66 0.22 -11.72
C VAL A 17 -6.90 0.78 -11.03
N ALA A 18 -7.09 2.10 -10.96
CA ALA A 18 -8.26 2.73 -10.34
C ALA A 18 -9.58 2.28 -10.98
N ALA A 19 -9.66 2.27 -12.32
CA ALA A 19 -10.85 1.86 -13.06
C ALA A 19 -11.24 0.37 -12.86
N PRO A 20 -10.33 -0.62 -13.04
CA PRO A 20 -10.65 -2.01 -12.77
C PRO A 20 -10.92 -2.27 -11.29
N SER A 21 -10.26 -1.55 -10.38
CA SER A 21 -10.50 -1.64 -8.93
C SER A 21 -11.92 -1.25 -8.57
N ALA A 22 -12.41 -0.12 -9.09
CA ALA A 22 -13.78 0.32 -8.88
C ALA A 22 -14.81 -0.70 -9.42
N CYS A 23 -14.54 -1.27 -10.59
CA CYS A 23 -15.39 -2.31 -11.18
C CYS A 23 -15.39 -3.60 -10.35
N PHE A 24 -14.22 -4.01 -9.85
CA PHE A 24 -14.06 -5.20 -9.01
C PHE A 24 -14.85 -5.07 -7.70
N LEU A 25 -14.80 -3.91 -7.04
CA LEU A 25 -15.54 -3.66 -5.80
C LEU A 25 -17.06 -3.69 -6.04
N ARG A 26 -17.53 -3.12 -7.15
CA ARG A 26 -18.96 -3.18 -7.53
C ARG A 26 -19.44 -4.60 -7.78
N ARG A 27 -18.58 -5.48 -8.31
CA ARG A 27 -18.97 -6.84 -8.73
C ARG A 27 -18.78 -7.91 -7.65
N TRP A 28 -17.73 -7.82 -6.84
CA TRP A 28 -17.35 -8.85 -5.86
C TRP A 28 -17.57 -8.42 -4.40
N GLY A 29 -17.99 -7.16 -4.20
CA GLY A 29 -18.27 -6.58 -2.89
C GLY A 29 -17.01 -6.05 -2.18
N PRO A 30 -17.22 -5.14 -1.20
CA PRO A 30 -16.12 -4.42 -0.55
C PRO A 30 -15.14 -5.34 0.20
N ARG A 31 -15.63 -6.36 0.93
CA ARG A 31 -14.77 -7.26 1.72
C ARG A 31 -13.71 -7.99 0.89
N ARG A 32 -14.10 -8.52 -0.29
CA ARG A 32 -13.17 -9.24 -1.17
C ARG A 32 -12.22 -8.29 -1.89
N GLY A 33 -12.67 -7.08 -2.22
CA GLY A 33 -11.83 -6.02 -2.77
C GLY A 33 -10.70 -5.62 -1.82
N PHE A 34 -11.02 -5.35 -0.55
CA PHE A 34 -10.02 -4.98 0.45
C PHE A 34 -9.03 -6.12 0.73
N ALA A 35 -9.51 -7.36 0.84
CA ALA A 35 -8.63 -8.52 0.99
C ALA A 35 -7.66 -8.69 -0.19
N ALA A 36 -8.12 -8.45 -1.43
CA ALA A 36 -7.26 -8.53 -2.61
C ALA A 36 -6.19 -7.42 -2.63
N GLY A 37 -6.55 -6.19 -2.27
CA GLY A 37 -5.60 -5.07 -2.14
C GLY A 37 -4.55 -5.30 -1.03
N ALA A 38 -4.98 -5.83 0.12
CA ALA A 38 -4.09 -6.21 1.22
C ALA A 38 -3.15 -7.36 0.81
N ALA A 39 -3.67 -8.40 0.15
CA ALA A 39 -2.85 -9.50 -0.36
C ALA A 39 -1.82 -9.05 -1.40
N ALA A 40 -2.21 -8.15 -2.31
CA ALA A 40 -1.30 -7.56 -3.29
C ALA A 40 -0.20 -6.72 -2.62
N SER A 41 -0.54 -5.98 -1.55
CA SER A 41 0.42 -5.19 -0.78
C SER A 41 1.41 -6.05 0.00
N ILE A 42 0.94 -7.16 0.58
CA ILE A 42 1.80 -8.17 1.19
C ILE A 42 2.75 -8.75 0.14
N ALA A 43 2.24 -9.17 -1.02
CA ALA A 43 3.05 -9.72 -2.09
C ALA A 43 4.11 -8.71 -2.61
N GLY A 44 3.71 -7.46 -2.86
CA GLY A 44 4.62 -6.39 -3.28
C GLY A 44 5.68 -6.07 -2.24
N SER A 45 5.33 -6.05 -0.95
CA SER A 45 6.28 -5.82 0.14
C SER A 45 7.28 -6.97 0.29
N LEU A 46 6.82 -8.22 0.17
CA LEU A 46 7.67 -9.40 0.18
C LEU A 46 8.64 -9.40 -1.01
N LEU A 47 8.13 -9.06 -2.19
CA LEU A 47 8.91 -9.00 -3.43
C LEU A 47 9.99 -7.91 -3.34
N ALA A 48 9.63 -6.73 -2.83
CA ALA A 48 10.56 -5.63 -2.61
C ALA A 48 11.65 -6.00 -1.60
N PHE A 49 11.26 -6.56 -0.45
CA PHE A 49 12.21 -7.05 0.55
C PHE A 49 13.18 -8.09 -0.02
N GLY A 50 12.63 -9.08 -0.75
CA GLY A 50 13.43 -10.12 -1.38
C GLY A 50 14.39 -9.58 -2.45
N ALA A 51 13.93 -8.64 -3.26
CA ALA A 51 14.73 -7.97 -4.28
C ALA A 51 15.90 -7.20 -3.66
N LEU A 52 15.67 -6.43 -2.59
CA LEU A 52 16.75 -5.67 -1.93
C LEU A 52 17.71 -6.58 -1.15
N ARG A 53 17.24 -7.69 -0.58
CA ARG A 53 18.05 -8.54 0.31
C ARG A 53 18.88 -9.60 -0.41
N PHE A 54 18.35 -10.22 -1.47
CA PHE A 54 18.96 -11.39 -2.12
C PHE A 54 19.54 -11.10 -3.51
N CYS A 55 19.12 -10.04 -4.21
CA CYS A 55 19.66 -9.73 -5.53
C CYS A 55 20.97 -8.95 -5.46
N ARG A 56 22.09 -9.60 -5.80
CA ARG A 56 23.39 -8.94 -6.03
C ARG A 56 23.46 -8.19 -7.36
N ARG A 57 22.60 -8.51 -8.34
CA ARG A 57 22.57 -7.87 -9.67
C ARG A 57 21.68 -6.62 -9.65
N ARG A 58 22.30 -5.45 -9.79
CA ARG A 58 21.64 -4.11 -9.73
C ARG A 58 20.46 -3.96 -10.70
N TRP A 59 20.58 -4.47 -11.93
CA TRP A 59 19.52 -4.40 -12.95
C TRP A 59 18.30 -5.26 -12.60
N LEU A 60 18.53 -6.47 -12.08
CA LEU A 60 17.45 -7.37 -11.70
C LEU A 60 16.70 -6.83 -10.48
N ALA A 61 17.44 -6.30 -9.49
CA ALA A 61 16.86 -5.65 -8.32
C ALA A 61 15.99 -4.45 -8.72
N TYR A 62 16.45 -3.64 -9.67
CA TYR A 62 15.67 -2.50 -10.18
C TYR A 62 14.37 -2.94 -10.87
N ALA A 63 14.43 -3.96 -11.74
CA ALA A 63 13.24 -4.49 -12.42
C ALA A 63 12.22 -5.07 -11.42
N LEU A 64 12.68 -5.85 -10.42
CA LEU A 64 11.79 -6.35 -9.37
C LEU A 64 11.18 -5.23 -8.52
N LEU A 65 11.92 -4.16 -8.26
CA LEU A 65 11.43 -3.01 -7.48
C LEU A 65 10.33 -2.28 -8.26
N VAL A 66 10.50 -2.09 -9.57
CA VAL A 66 9.45 -1.58 -10.45
C VAL A 66 8.20 -2.47 -10.35
N VAL A 67 8.33 -3.78 -10.53
CA VAL A 67 7.19 -4.71 -10.44
C VAL A 67 6.52 -4.65 -9.05
N SER A 68 7.31 -4.55 -7.98
CA SER A 68 6.80 -4.43 -6.60
C SER A 68 5.95 -3.17 -6.44
N VAL A 69 6.38 -2.04 -7.02
CA VAL A 69 5.64 -0.78 -7.01
C VAL A 69 4.35 -0.87 -7.84
N MET A 70 4.37 -1.59 -8.97
CA MET A 70 3.16 -1.86 -9.75
C MET A 70 2.17 -2.73 -8.97
N LEU A 71 2.63 -3.68 -8.16
CA LEU A 71 1.75 -4.47 -7.28
C LEU A 71 1.19 -3.61 -6.13
N MET A 72 2.01 -2.71 -5.59
CA MET A 72 1.59 -1.80 -4.51
C MET A 72 0.57 -0.76 -4.97
N SER A 73 0.44 -0.44 -6.27
CA SER A 73 -0.62 0.47 -6.74
C SER A 73 -2.04 -0.07 -6.53
N LEU A 74 -2.19 -1.38 -6.29
CA LEU A 74 -3.47 -1.96 -5.89
C LEU A 74 -3.98 -1.45 -4.53
N ASN A 75 -3.12 -0.78 -3.73
CA ASN A 75 -3.56 -0.03 -2.55
C ASN A 75 -4.58 1.07 -2.87
N GLY A 76 -4.68 1.54 -4.12
CA GLY A 76 -5.72 2.49 -4.53
C GLY A 76 -7.15 2.00 -4.24
N ILE A 77 -7.36 0.68 -4.08
CA ILE A 77 -8.63 0.10 -3.62
C ILE A 77 -9.08 0.69 -2.27
N PHE A 78 -8.15 0.99 -1.36
CA PHE A 78 -8.48 1.52 -0.04
C PHE A 78 -9.13 2.91 -0.09
N GLU A 79 -8.92 3.69 -1.15
CA GLU A 79 -9.60 4.98 -1.31
C GLU A 79 -11.13 4.80 -1.40
N PHE A 80 -11.59 3.65 -1.90
CA PHE A 80 -13.01 3.36 -2.00
C PHE A 80 -13.69 3.00 -0.66
N VAL A 81 -12.92 2.87 0.44
CA VAL A 81 -13.47 2.64 1.80
C VAL A 81 -14.53 3.68 2.14
N ARG A 82 -14.29 4.96 1.81
CA ARG A 82 -15.24 6.05 2.12
C ARG A 82 -16.62 5.82 1.50
N TYR A 83 -16.67 5.27 0.30
CA TYR A 83 -17.93 4.97 -0.38
C TYR A 83 -18.61 3.74 0.23
N SER A 84 -17.84 2.69 0.49
CA SER A 84 -18.37 1.48 1.13
C SER A 84 -18.92 1.76 2.54
N ALA A 85 -18.31 2.66 3.30
CA ALA A 85 -18.80 3.09 4.61
C ALA A 85 -20.13 3.86 4.50
N SER A 86 -20.30 4.66 3.44
CA SER A 86 -21.54 5.39 3.20
C SER A 86 -22.69 4.49 2.75
N ASP A 87 -22.40 3.37 2.07
CA ASP A 87 -23.41 2.43 1.59
C ASP A 87 -24.06 1.61 2.73
N VAL A 88 -23.34 1.41 3.84
CA VAL A 88 -23.84 0.67 5.02
C VAL A 88 -24.83 1.51 5.85
N CYS A 89 -24.77 2.84 5.76
CA CYS A 89 -25.64 3.73 6.53
C CYS A 89 -26.90 4.09 5.73
N SER A 90 -28.11 3.79 6.24
CA SER A 90 -29.36 4.17 5.56
C SER A 90 -29.72 5.66 5.71
N ASP A 91 -29.30 6.27 6.81
CA ASP A 91 -29.67 7.64 7.21
C ASP A 91 -28.67 8.68 6.66
N PRO A 92 -29.12 9.73 5.94
CA PRO A 92 -28.24 10.77 5.36
C PRO A 92 -27.27 11.42 6.36
N GLN A 93 -27.71 11.64 7.59
CA GLN A 93 -26.85 12.24 8.62
C GLN A 93 -25.72 11.28 9.05
N ARG A 94 -26.01 9.98 9.12
CA ARG A 94 -25.03 8.95 9.47
C ARG A 94 -24.03 8.70 8.34
N LYS A 95 -24.46 8.80 7.07
CA LYS A 95 -23.56 8.72 5.90
C LYS A 95 -22.45 9.77 5.95
N SER A 96 -22.80 11.02 6.16
CA SER A 96 -21.84 12.12 6.25
C SER A 96 -20.85 11.92 7.41
N ARG A 97 -21.34 11.50 8.58
CA ARG A 97 -20.49 11.16 9.73
C ARG A 97 -19.55 9.97 9.44
N ALA A 98 -20.04 8.92 8.79
CA ALA A 98 -19.23 7.74 8.46
C ALA A 98 -18.07 8.10 7.51
N VAL A 99 -18.35 8.89 6.47
CA VAL A 99 -17.32 9.39 5.54
C VAL A 99 -16.30 10.26 6.28
N SER A 100 -16.77 11.20 7.10
CA SER A 100 -15.90 12.07 7.91
C SER A 100 -15.01 11.28 8.87
N LEU A 101 -15.52 10.20 9.47
CA LEU A 101 -14.78 9.35 10.40
C LEU A 101 -13.68 8.53 9.69
N VAL A 102 -13.95 8.04 8.48
CA VAL A 102 -12.94 7.37 7.65
C VAL A 102 -11.84 8.34 7.24
N LEU A 103 -12.22 9.54 6.79
CA LEU A 103 -11.27 10.58 6.38
C LEU A 103 -10.42 11.06 7.55
N SER A 104 -11.02 11.28 8.73
CA SER A 104 -10.27 11.70 9.92
C SER A 104 -9.33 10.59 10.41
N GLY A 105 -9.80 9.33 10.42
CA GLY A 105 -8.95 8.18 10.75
C GLY A 105 -7.75 8.05 9.81
N GLY A 106 -7.98 8.14 8.49
CA GLY A 106 -6.90 8.11 7.49
C GLY A 106 -5.92 9.28 7.63
N ALA A 107 -6.41 10.48 7.93
CA ALA A 107 -5.57 11.64 8.18
C ALA A 107 -4.70 11.47 9.43
N THR A 108 -5.27 10.97 10.53
CA THR A 108 -4.52 10.67 11.76
C THR A 108 -3.50 9.56 11.54
N LEU A 109 -3.85 8.49 10.82
CA LEU A 109 -2.92 7.39 10.54
C LEU A 109 -1.77 7.82 9.62
N SER A 110 -2.01 8.76 8.70
CA SER A 110 -0.97 9.27 7.78
C SER A 110 0.19 9.93 8.53
N MET A 111 -0.06 10.50 9.71
CA MET A 111 0.99 11.05 10.59
C MET A 111 1.92 9.97 11.16
N VAL A 112 1.46 8.72 11.25
CA VAL A 112 2.26 7.60 11.78
C VAL A 112 3.23 7.05 10.73
N GLY A 113 2.98 7.30 9.43
CA GLY A 113 3.81 6.82 8.33
C GLY A 113 5.31 7.15 8.47
N PRO A 114 5.69 8.43 8.66
CA PRO A 114 7.09 8.83 8.84
C PRO A 114 7.74 8.20 10.08
N PHE A 115 6.95 7.98 11.15
CA PHE A 115 7.45 7.35 12.37
C PHE A 115 7.79 5.87 12.14
N GLY A 116 6.95 5.16 11.39
CA GLY A 116 7.24 3.79 10.94
C GLY A 116 8.50 3.72 10.07
N ALA A 117 8.71 4.70 9.19
CA ALA A 117 9.93 4.80 8.40
C ALA A 117 11.19 5.06 9.25
N SER A 118 11.08 5.95 10.24
CA SER A 118 12.18 6.27 11.17
C SER A 118 12.53 5.10 12.10
N VAL A 119 11.55 4.30 12.52
CA VAL A 119 11.78 3.08 13.31
C VAL A 119 12.37 1.98 12.43
N ALA A 120 11.89 1.84 11.19
CA ALA A 120 12.47 0.88 10.24
C ALA A 120 13.94 1.16 9.94
N SER A 121 14.32 2.44 9.83
CA SER A 121 15.70 2.84 9.59
C SER A 121 16.60 2.71 10.83
N SER A 122 16.05 2.82 12.04
CA SER A 122 16.81 2.64 13.29
C SER A 122 17.06 1.18 13.65
N ILE A 123 16.16 0.26 13.25
CA ILE A 123 16.32 -1.20 13.44
C ILE A 123 17.33 -1.80 12.42
N GLY A 124 17.59 -1.11 11.31
CA GLY A 124 18.57 -1.54 10.32
C GLY A 124 20.01 -1.36 10.79
N GLU A 125 20.55 -2.33 11.54
CA GLU A 125 21.95 -2.37 11.96
C GLU A 125 22.95 -2.24 10.76
N SER A 126 23.73 -1.15 10.78
CA SER A 126 25.20 -1.03 10.57
C SER A 126 25.93 -1.82 9.45
N GLY A 127 25.26 -2.31 8.40
CA GLY A 127 25.94 -3.03 7.29
C GLY A 127 26.08 -2.26 5.97
N THR A 128 24.96 -1.77 5.42
CA THR A 128 24.90 -1.00 4.16
C THR A 128 23.59 -0.18 4.09
N PRO A 129 23.56 0.98 3.41
CA PRO A 129 22.34 1.77 3.26
C PRO A 129 21.18 1.00 2.59
N LEU A 130 21.45 0.01 1.74
CA LEU A 130 20.41 -0.81 1.08
C LEU A 130 19.64 -1.71 2.05
N THR A 131 20.31 -2.26 3.08
CA THR A 131 19.65 -3.14 4.07
C THR A 131 18.72 -2.37 4.99
N GLY A 132 19.00 -1.09 5.28
CA GLY A 132 18.10 -0.22 6.06
C GLY A 132 16.83 0.18 5.30
N TYR A 133 16.86 0.21 3.96
CA TYR A 133 15.63 0.39 3.17
C TYR A 133 14.81 -0.90 3.07
N ALA A 134 15.41 -2.08 3.22
CA ALA A 134 14.68 -3.34 3.22
C ALA A 134 13.77 -3.48 4.45
N SER A 135 14.22 -3.05 5.63
CA SER A 135 13.41 -3.09 6.86
C SER A 135 12.14 -2.23 6.78
N PHE A 136 12.11 -1.19 5.94
CA PHE A 136 10.89 -0.40 5.70
C PHE A 136 9.77 -1.24 5.08
N PHE A 137 10.10 -2.14 4.16
CA PHE A 137 9.10 -3.04 3.55
C PHE A 137 8.55 -4.06 4.55
N LEU A 138 9.29 -4.41 5.60
CA LEU A 138 8.77 -5.24 6.69
C LEU A 138 7.74 -4.49 7.54
N VAL A 139 7.95 -3.19 7.77
CA VAL A 139 6.96 -2.35 8.46
C VAL A 139 5.68 -2.22 7.62
N ILE A 140 5.79 -1.99 6.31
CA ILE A 140 4.63 -1.97 5.40
C ILE A 140 3.91 -3.32 5.40
N LEU A 141 4.66 -4.43 5.42
CA LEU A 141 4.09 -5.76 5.51
C LEU A 141 3.29 -5.94 6.82
N GLY A 142 3.84 -5.50 7.95
CA GLY A 142 3.13 -5.52 9.24
C GLY A 142 1.80 -4.77 9.18
N PHE A 143 1.81 -3.55 8.64
CA PHE A 143 0.57 -2.78 8.43
C PHE A 143 -0.42 -3.48 7.49
N SER A 144 0.09 -4.08 6.42
CA SER A 144 -0.74 -4.79 5.44
C SER A 144 -1.39 -6.05 6.02
N VAL A 145 -0.69 -6.75 6.93
CA VAL A 145 -1.25 -7.89 7.67
C VAL A 145 -2.34 -7.45 8.63
N VAL A 146 -2.11 -6.36 9.37
CA VAL A 146 -3.15 -5.78 10.25
C VAL A 146 -4.38 -5.39 9.42
N ALA A 147 -4.19 -4.76 8.27
CA ALA A 147 -5.28 -4.38 7.36
C ALA A 147 -6.02 -5.59 6.74
N LEU A 148 -5.40 -6.77 6.69
CA LEU A 148 -6.06 -8.00 6.23
C LEU A 148 -6.91 -8.64 7.33
N VAL A 149 -6.54 -8.44 8.61
CA VAL A 149 -7.21 -9.04 9.78
C VAL A 149 -8.39 -8.21 10.25
N VAL A 150 -8.33 -6.88 10.10
CA VAL A 150 -9.38 -5.92 10.48
C VAL A 150 -10.43 -5.81 9.39
#